data_AF-A0A7N9IB32-F1
#
_entry.id   AF-A0A7N9IB32-F1
#
_cell.length_a   1.000
_cell.length_b   1.000
_cell.length_c   1.000
_cell.angle_alpha   90.00
_cell.angle_beta   90.00
_cell.angle_gamma   90.00
#
_symmetry.space_group_name_H-M   'P 1'
#
loop_
_entity.id
_entity.type
_entity.pdbx_description
1 polymer ?
#
loop_
_entity_poly.entity_id
_entity_poly.type
_entity_poly.pdbx_seq_one_letter_code
_entity_poly.pdbx_strand_id
1 'polypeptide(L)'
;MKPSWLQCRKVTGAGGLGGTLPGSSPARGAGAALRALVAPGPRGGLGGRGCRALSSGSGSEYKTHFTASVTDPERFWGKAAEQISWYKPWTKTLENKHSPSTSWFVEGMLNICYNAIDRHIENGKGDKIAIIYDSPVTNTKATFTYKEVLEQVSKLAGVFVKHDIKKGDTVVIYMPMIPQAMYAMLACARIGAIHSLIFGGFASKELSSRIDHVKPKVVVTASFGIEPGRRVEYVPLVEEALKIGQHKPEKILIYNRPNMEAVPLAPGRDLDWDEEMAKAQSHDCVPVLSEHPLYVLYTSGTTGLPKGVVRPTGGYAVMLNWSMSSIYGLQPGEVWWAASDLGWVVGHSYICYGPLLHGNTTVLYEGKPVGTPDAGAYFRVLAEHGVAALFTAPTAIRAIRQQDPGAALGKQYSLTRFKTLFVAGERCDVETLEWSKNVFRVPVLDHWWQTVMILDDNMQKLKARCLGNIVVKLPLPPGAFSGLWKNQEAFKHLYFEKFPGYYDTMDAGYMDEEGYVYVMSRMDDVINVAGHRISAGAIEEVLMNIGILFQVVFRHRAALKTILRLFHLENYHTLHLQQRPGYSCISLTSLSLFYIFLFPTLPHPWVVLKSFKHLHIFFSLWESLCTFVSFFF
;
A
#
# COMPACT_ATOMS: atom_id res chain seq x y z
N MET A 1 14.00 40.75 -56.08
CA MET A 1 14.18 40.00 -57.35
C MET A 1 12.93 39.13 -57.58
N LYS A 2 12.63 38.69 -58.81
CA LYS A 2 11.41 37.97 -59.28
C LYS A 2 11.81 36.93 -60.36
N PRO A 3 11.00 35.92 -60.80
CA PRO A 3 9.53 35.81 -60.98
C PRO A 3 8.84 34.93 -59.90
N SER A 4 7.58 34.47 -59.90
CA SER A 4 6.26 34.78 -60.54
C SER A 4 6.00 34.70 -62.07
N TRP A 5 5.21 33.72 -62.56
CA TRP A 5 4.23 33.82 -63.69
C TRP A 5 3.29 32.58 -63.86
N LEU A 6 2.05 32.79 -64.36
CA LEU A 6 1.05 31.85 -65.00
C LEU A 6 0.52 30.64 -64.18
N GLN A 7 -0.78 30.27 -64.07
CA GLN A 7 -2.11 30.69 -64.60
C GLN A 7 -2.66 30.02 -65.91
N CYS A 8 -4.00 29.75 -65.94
CA CYS A 8 -4.86 29.12 -66.99
C CYS A 8 -4.82 27.57 -67.09
N ARG A 9 -5.88 26.80 -67.47
CA ARG A 9 -7.34 26.96 -67.80
C ARG A 9 -8.03 25.57 -67.55
N LYS A 10 -9.33 25.35 -67.21
CA LYS A 10 -10.68 25.71 -67.75
C LYS A 10 -11.02 25.04 -69.11
N VAL A 11 -12.15 24.36 -69.39
CA VAL A 11 -13.48 24.17 -68.72
C VAL A 11 -13.73 22.65 -68.40
N THR A 12 -14.88 21.93 -68.36
CA THR A 12 -16.34 22.01 -68.68
C THR A 12 -17.17 21.25 -67.60
N GLY A 13 -18.45 21.49 -67.27
CA GLY A 13 -19.39 22.58 -67.63
C GLY A 13 -20.86 22.28 -67.21
N ALA A 14 -21.59 23.29 -66.68
CA ALA A 14 -23.06 23.38 -66.36
C ALA A 14 -23.70 22.29 -65.44
N GLY A 15 -24.74 22.53 -64.61
CA GLY A 15 -25.57 23.68 -64.17
C GLY A 15 -26.89 23.14 -63.56
N GLY A 16 -27.69 23.77 -62.68
CA GLY A 16 -27.64 25.02 -61.90
C GLY A 16 -28.98 25.26 -61.12
N LEU A 17 -29.03 26.27 -60.23
CA LEU A 17 -30.23 26.90 -59.57
C LEU A 17 -31.08 26.14 -58.52
N GLY A 18 -31.30 26.79 -57.35
CA GLY A 18 -32.42 26.59 -56.39
C GLY A 18 -32.30 25.44 -55.37
N GLY A 19 -32.85 25.51 -54.15
CA GLY A 19 -33.47 26.64 -53.42
C GLY A 19 -34.18 26.22 -52.10
N THR A 20 -34.07 27.03 -51.04
CA THR A 20 -34.96 27.16 -49.84
C THR A 20 -35.54 25.94 -49.06
N LEU A 21 -35.44 26.02 -47.72
CA LEU A 21 -36.31 25.35 -46.71
C LEU A 21 -37.80 25.81 -46.85
N PRO A 22 -38.84 25.20 -46.21
CA PRO A 22 -38.80 24.28 -45.05
C PRO A 22 -39.83 23.11 -44.99
N GLY A 23 -39.72 22.26 -43.95
CA GLY A 23 -40.89 21.88 -43.13
C GLY A 23 -41.50 20.46 -43.25
N SER A 24 -42.28 20.13 -42.20
CA SER A 24 -43.18 18.96 -41.99
C SER A 24 -42.62 17.65 -41.41
N SER A 25 -43.41 17.09 -40.50
CA SER A 25 -43.43 15.72 -39.94
C SER A 25 -44.73 15.04 -40.43
N PRO A 26 -45.00 13.72 -40.26
CA PRO A 26 -44.44 12.80 -39.25
C PRO A 26 -44.23 11.33 -39.71
N ALA A 27 -44.12 10.42 -38.72
CA ALA A 27 -44.47 8.99 -38.72
C ALA A 27 -43.39 7.92 -39.04
N ARG A 28 -42.99 7.23 -37.95
CA ARG A 28 -42.74 5.77 -37.79
C ARG A 28 -42.28 4.95 -39.02
N GLY A 29 -41.03 4.48 -38.96
CA GLY A 29 -40.56 3.28 -39.66
C GLY A 29 -39.40 2.63 -38.89
N ALA A 30 -39.39 1.29 -38.76
CA ALA A 30 -38.31 0.56 -38.12
C ALA A 30 -37.28 0.10 -39.16
N GLY A 31 -35.98 0.21 -38.88
CA GLY A 31 -34.92 -0.09 -39.84
C GLY A 31 -33.58 -0.44 -39.20
N ALA A 32 -33.01 -1.56 -39.64
CA ALA A 32 -31.82 -2.24 -39.12
C ALA A 32 -30.58 -1.37 -38.82
N ALA A 33 -29.98 -1.59 -37.64
CA ALA A 33 -28.58 -1.26 -37.39
C ALA A 33 -27.66 -2.33 -38.02
N LEU A 34 -26.63 -1.92 -38.76
CA LEU A 34 -25.68 -2.84 -39.39
C LEU A 34 -24.83 -3.57 -38.33
N ARG A 35 -24.87 -4.91 -38.34
CA ARG A 35 -23.89 -5.75 -37.65
C ARG A 35 -22.67 -5.96 -38.54
N ALA A 36 -21.49 -5.53 -38.08
CA ALA A 36 -20.24 -6.00 -38.65
C ALA A 36 -20.02 -7.47 -38.26
N LEU A 37 -19.91 -8.36 -39.24
CA LEU A 37 -19.65 -9.79 -39.05
C LEU A 37 -18.14 -10.04 -38.95
N VAL A 38 -17.69 -10.59 -37.83
CA VAL A 38 -16.35 -11.19 -37.69
C VAL A 38 -16.49 -12.71 -37.84
N ALA A 39 -15.73 -13.30 -38.75
CA ALA A 39 -15.85 -14.73 -39.09
C ALA A 39 -15.19 -15.64 -38.02
N PRO A 40 -15.79 -16.82 -37.70
CA PRO A 40 -15.23 -17.75 -36.72
C PRO A 40 -14.15 -18.66 -37.33
N GLY A 41 -13.00 -18.76 -36.66
CA GLY A 41 -12.01 -19.81 -36.91
C GLY A 41 -12.46 -21.20 -36.39
N PRO A 42 -11.88 -22.31 -36.89
CA PRO A 42 -12.40 -23.65 -36.66
C PRO A 42 -12.14 -24.19 -35.24
N ARG A 43 -13.07 -25.04 -34.77
CA ARG A 43 -12.94 -25.78 -33.50
C ARG A 43 -12.01 -26.98 -33.65
N GLY A 44 -10.97 -27.06 -32.82
CA GLY A 44 -10.21 -28.29 -32.56
C GLY A 44 -10.36 -28.69 -31.09
N GLY A 45 -10.86 -29.90 -30.82
CA GLY A 45 -11.19 -30.37 -29.47
C GLY A 45 -10.18 -31.36 -28.90
N LEU A 46 -9.46 -30.95 -27.85
CA LEU A 46 -8.77 -31.79 -26.85
C LEU A 46 -8.97 -31.06 -25.51
N GLY A 47 -9.22 -31.69 -24.37
CA GLY A 47 -8.85 -33.05 -23.97
C GLY A 47 -8.13 -32.89 -22.63
N GLY A 48 -8.88 -32.86 -21.53
CA GLY A 48 -8.40 -32.35 -20.24
C GLY A 48 -7.19 -33.10 -19.67
N ARG A 49 -6.23 -32.35 -19.12
CA ARG A 49 -5.14 -32.89 -18.30
C ARG A 49 -4.94 -31.98 -17.09
N GLY A 50 -4.83 -32.59 -15.90
CA GLY A 50 -4.61 -31.89 -14.64
C GLY A 50 -3.18 -31.37 -14.47
N CYS A 51 -2.91 -30.84 -13.29
CA CYS A 51 -1.67 -30.18 -12.87
C CYS A 51 -0.39 -30.84 -13.42
N ARG A 52 0.31 -30.14 -14.32
CA ARG A 52 1.75 -30.37 -14.53
C ARG A 52 2.52 -29.61 -13.45
N ALA A 53 3.52 -30.26 -12.87
CA ALA A 53 4.43 -29.63 -11.93
C ALA A 53 5.24 -28.50 -12.59
N LEU A 54 5.67 -27.53 -11.79
CA LEU A 54 6.53 -26.42 -12.20
C LEU A 54 7.97 -26.91 -12.47
N SER A 55 8.19 -27.49 -13.65
CA SER A 55 9.53 -27.92 -14.10
C SER A 55 10.20 -26.84 -14.96
N SER A 56 11.26 -26.23 -14.43
CA SER A 56 12.41 -25.60 -15.12
C SER A 56 12.20 -24.49 -16.19
N GLY A 57 10.98 -24.16 -16.62
CA GLY A 57 10.75 -23.13 -17.66
C GLY A 57 10.73 -21.66 -17.20
N SER A 58 10.22 -21.40 -15.98
CA SER A 58 9.81 -20.06 -15.53
C SER A 58 10.94 -19.03 -15.42
N GLY A 59 12.16 -19.48 -15.10
CA GLY A 59 13.33 -18.60 -14.96
C GLY A 59 13.76 -17.90 -16.27
N SER A 60 13.29 -18.38 -17.43
CA SER A 60 13.52 -17.75 -18.72
C SER A 60 12.59 -16.56 -18.93
N GLU A 61 11.28 -16.75 -18.75
CA GLU A 61 10.25 -15.75 -19.03
C GLU A 61 10.41 -14.50 -18.14
N TYR A 62 10.67 -14.68 -16.83
CA TYR A 62 10.96 -13.55 -15.95
C TYR A 62 12.17 -12.73 -16.44
N LYS A 63 13.26 -13.40 -16.83
CA LYS A 63 14.47 -12.73 -17.34
C LYS A 63 14.19 -12.00 -18.65
N THR A 64 13.38 -12.54 -19.55
CA THR A 64 12.96 -11.86 -20.79
C THR A 64 12.14 -10.61 -20.48
N HIS A 65 11.11 -10.71 -19.62
CA HIS A 65 10.26 -9.57 -19.27
C HIS A 65 11.02 -8.48 -18.50
N PHE A 66 11.82 -8.86 -17.50
CA PHE A 66 12.68 -7.95 -16.75
C PHE A 66 13.66 -7.21 -17.67
N THR A 67 14.39 -7.94 -18.53
CA THR A 67 15.33 -7.33 -19.48
C THR A 67 14.63 -6.32 -20.37
N ALA A 68 13.50 -6.71 -20.99
CA ALA A 68 12.72 -5.81 -21.84
C ALA A 68 12.27 -4.54 -21.10
N SER A 69 11.81 -4.65 -19.86
CA SER A 69 11.39 -3.50 -19.04
C SER A 69 12.52 -2.50 -18.71
N VAL A 70 13.78 -2.94 -18.78
CA VAL A 70 14.97 -2.15 -18.44
C VAL A 70 15.68 -1.64 -19.70
N THR A 71 15.73 -2.42 -20.79
CA THR A 71 16.42 -2.07 -22.04
C THR A 71 15.54 -1.33 -23.05
N ASP A 72 14.23 -1.58 -23.05
CA ASP A 72 13.23 -0.93 -23.91
C ASP A 72 11.97 -0.54 -23.10
N PRO A 73 12.12 0.37 -22.12
CA PRO A 73 11.02 0.76 -21.24
C PRO A 73 9.86 1.45 -21.97
N GLU A 74 10.13 2.18 -23.07
CA GLU A 74 9.08 2.88 -23.82
C GLU A 74 8.14 1.91 -24.54
N ARG A 75 8.67 0.80 -25.09
CA ARG A 75 7.85 -0.24 -25.70
C ARG A 75 7.20 -1.15 -24.67
N PHE A 76 7.92 -1.54 -23.62
CA PHE A 76 7.40 -2.41 -22.57
C PHE A 76 6.21 -1.78 -21.85
N TRP A 77 6.38 -0.55 -21.35
CA TRP A 77 5.31 0.15 -20.63
C TRP A 77 4.25 0.76 -21.55
N GLY A 78 4.60 1.08 -22.81
CA GLY A 78 3.63 1.41 -23.85
C GLY A 78 2.62 0.28 -24.08
N LYS A 79 3.11 -0.95 -24.27
CA LYS A 79 2.26 -2.15 -24.40
C LYS A 79 1.44 -2.45 -23.14
N ALA A 80 1.96 -2.16 -21.95
CA ALA A 80 1.18 -2.27 -20.72
C ALA A 80 0.03 -1.23 -20.68
N ALA A 81 0.25 -0.03 -21.21
CA ALA A 81 -0.73 1.06 -21.23
C ALA A 81 -1.84 0.90 -22.28
N GLU A 82 -1.66 0.04 -23.29
CA GLU A 82 -2.73 -0.41 -24.19
C GLU A 82 -3.87 -1.14 -23.43
N GLN A 83 -3.60 -1.67 -22.23
CA GLN A 83 -4.61 -2.28 -21.36
C GLN A 83 -5.40 -1.26 -20.51
N ILE A 84 -5.11 0.04 -20.64
CA ILE A 84 -5.83 1.14 -20.00
C ILE A 84 -6.63 1.91 -21.06
N SER A 85 -7.81 2.38 -20.70
CA SER A 85 -8.70 3.16 -21.56
C SER A 85 -8.39 4.66 -21.43
N TRP A 86 -8.09 5.32 -22.55
CA TRP A 86 -7.68 6.72 -22.61
C TRP A 86 -8.67 7.54 -23.45
N TYR A 87 -9.06 8.73 -22.95
CA TYR A 87 -9.82 9.73 -23.73
C TYR A 87 -8.94 10.38 -24.82
N LYS A 88 -7.63 10.50 -24.55
CA LYS A 88 -6.60 10.86 -25.52
C LYS A 88 -5.38 9.96 -25.27
N PRO A 89 -4.92 9.15 -26.24
CA PRO A 89 -3.67 8.43 -26.13
C PRO A 89 -2.47 9.36 -25.90
N TRP A 90 -1.39 8.82 -25.33
CA TRP A 90 -0.17 9.57 -25.05
C TRP A 90 0.66 9.82 -26.32
N THR A 91 1.43 10.92 -26.35
CA THR A 91 2.34 11.25 -27.46
C THR A 91 3.74 10.67 -27.28
N LYS A 92 4.16 10.37 -26.04
CA LYS A 92 5.43 9.72 -25.71
C LYS A 92 5.29 8.85 -24.44
N THR A 93 5.85 7.64 -24.42
CA THR A 93 5.71 6.75 -23.26
C THR A 93 6.51 7.29 -22.07
N LEU A 94 7.73 7.77 -22.29
CA LEU A 94 8.66 8.20 -21.26
C LEU A 94 9.33 9.53 -21.65
N GLU A 95 9.26 10.55 -20.81
CA GLU A 95 10.14 11.72 -20.93
C GLU A 95 11.02 11.87 -19.68
N ASN A 96 12.33 11.94 -19.89
CA ASN A 96 13.35 11.87 -18.84
C ASN A 96 14.47 12.91 -19.06
N LYS A 97 14.16 14.02 -19.73
CA LYS A 97 15.10 15.13 -20.00
C LYS A 97 15.58 15.86 -18.74
N HIS A 98 14.84 15.74 -17.62
CA HIS A 98 15.03 16.53 -16.41
C HIS A 98 15.06 15.66 -15.14
N SER A 99 15.80 14.55 -15.21
CA SER A 99 16.12 13.67 -14.07
C SER A 99 16.46 14.48 -12.80
N PRO A 100 15.92 14.15 -11.61
CA PRO A 100 15.13 12.94 -11.31
C PRO A 100 13.65 12.99 -11.74
N SER A 101 13.14 14.14 -12.20
CA SER A 101 11.74 14.25 -12.65
C SER A 101 11.54 13.46 -13.95
N THR A 102 10.70 12.43 -13.89
CA THR A 102 10.33 11.55 -15.01
C THR A 102 8.83 11.63 -15.28
N SER A 103 8.45 11.87 -16.54
CA SER A 103 7.06 11.90 -17.00
C SER A 103 6.72 10.60 -17.74
N TRP A 104 5.57 10.00 -17.42
CA TRP A 104 5.08 8.76 -18.04
C TRP A 104 3.74 8.99 -18.74
N PHE A 105 3.60 8.48 -19.97
CA PHE A 105 2.42 8.64 -20.84
C PHE A 105 2.07 10.12 -21.07
N VAL A 106 3.04 10.85 -21.63
CA VAL A 106 3.02 12.30 -21.87
C VAL A 106 1.82 12.69 -22.72
N GLU A 107 1.13 13.77 -22.34
CA GLU A 107 -0.15 14.23 -22.91
C GLU A 107 -1.33 13.25 -22.86
N GLY A 108 -1.14 12.00 -22.40
CA GLY A 108 -2.21 11.01 -22.29
C GLY A 108 -3.27 11.48 -21.31
N MET A 109 -4.55 11.39 -21.69
CA MET A 109 -5.69 11.75 -20.84
C MET A 109 -6.55 10.54 -20.55
N LEU A 110 -6.81 10.29 -19.27
CA LEU A 110 -7.62 9.18 -18.76
C LEU A 110 -8.53 9.65 -17.61
N ASN A 111 -9.37 8.75 -17.13
CA ASN A 111 -9.89 8.83 -15.77
C ASN A 111 -9.71 7.46 -15.09
N ILE A 112 -9.18 7.42 -13.87
CA ILE A 112 -8.90 6.14 -13.19
C ILE A 112 -10.14 5.53 -12.54
N CYS A 113 -11.18 6.30 -12.21
CA CYS A 113 -12.48 5.75 -11.82
C CYS A 113 -13.14 5.05 -13.03
N TYR A 114 -13.15 5.69 -14.21
CA TYR A 114 -13.64 5.06 -15.44
C TYR A 114 -12.94 3.71 -15.71
N ASN A 115 -11.63 3.66 -15.50
CA ASN A 115 -10.85 2.44 -15.68
C ASN A 115 -11.02 1.41 -14.54
N ALA A 116 -11.41 1.83 -13.35
CA ALA A 116 -11.65 0.95 -12.20
C ALA A 116 -13.09 0.43 -12.14
N ILE A 117 -14.06 1.09 -12.79
CA ILE A 117 -15.49 0.78 -12.66
C ILE A 117 -16.19 0.76 -14.02
N ASP A 118 -16.38 1.93 -14.63
CA ASP A 118 -17.29 2.15 -15.76
C ASP A 118 -16.98 1.22 -16.95
N ARG A 119 -15.69 1.10 -17.33
CA ARG A 119 -15.27 0.24 -18.45
C ARG A 119 -15.62 -1.24 -18.26
N HIS A 120 -15.76 -1.72 -17.02
CA HIS A 120 -16.13 -3.10 -16.76
C HIS A 120 -17.63 -3.33 -16.98
N ILE A 121 -18.46 -2.33 -16.69
CA ILE A 121 -19.90 -2.36 -16.95
C ILE A 121 -20.14 -2.35 -18.46
N GLU A 122 -19.46 -1.45 -19.19
CA GLU A 122 -19.51 -1.37 -20.66
C GLU A 122 -19.06 -2.68 -21.34
N ASN A 123 -18.04 -3.35 -20.79
CA ASN A 123 -17.60 -4.68 -21.22
C ASN A 123 -18.46 -5.85 -20.66
N GLY A 124 -19.71 -5.59 -20.28
CA GLY A 124 -20.69 -6.63 -19.89
C GLY A 124 -20.41 -7.32 -18.55
N LYS A 125 -19.58 -6.74 -17.68
CA LYS A 125 -19.26 -7.27 -16.33
C LYS A 125 -19.98 -6.51 -15.21
N GLY A 126 -20.99 -5.70 -15.52
CA GLY A 126 -21.63 -4.80 -14.55
C GLY A 126 -22.20 -5.51 -13.31
N ASP A 127 -22.76 -6.71 -13.49
CA ASP A 127 -23.33 -7.52 -12.40
C ASP A 127 -22.30 -8.46 -11.74
N LYS A 128 -20.99 -8.31 -12.04
CA LYS A 128 -19.92 -8.97 -11.27
C LYS A 128 -19.69 -8.23 -9.97
N ILE A 129 -19.39 -8.96 -8.90
CA ILE A 129 -19.05 -8.39 -7.59
C ILE A 129 -17.72 -7.64 -7.73
N ALA A 130 -17.74 -6.34 -7.43
CA ALA A 130 -16.55 -5.49 -7.36
C ALA A 130 -15.95 -5.54 -5.95
N ILE A 131 -16.79 -5.39 -4.91
CA ILE A 131 -16.37 -5.32 -3.51
C ILE A 131 -17.13 -6.36 -2.69
N ILE A 132 -16.40 -7.14 -1.89
CA ILE A 132 -16.93 -7.91 -0.77
C ILE A 132 -16.56 -7.15 0.51
N TYR A 133 -17.55 -6.77 1.31
CA TYR A 133 -17.35 -6.18 2.64
C TYR A 133 -17.60 -7.25 3.71
N ASP A 134 -16.62 -7.49 4.57
CA ASP A 134 -16.69 -8.43 5.69
C ASP A 134 -16.22 -7.74 6.97
N SER A 135 -17.17 -7.40 7.84
CA SER A 135 -16.93 -6.79 9.14
C SER A 135 -17.35 -7.74 10.26
N PRO A 136 -16.43 -8.56 10.80
CA PRO A 136 -16.69 -9.30 12.03
C PRO A 136 -16.97 -8.36 13.22
N VAL A 137 -16.48 -7.12 13.22
CA VAL A 137 -16.68 -6.18 14.34
C VAL A 137 -18.09 -5.57 14.39
N THR A 138 -18.82 -5.53 13.27
CA THR A 138 -20.27 -5.24 13.25
C THR A 138 -21.14 -6.45 12.89
N ASN A 139 -20.57 -7.66 12.86
CA ASN A 139 -21.20 -8.89 12.35
C ASN A 139 -21.94 -8.68 11.00
N THR A 140 -21.35 -7.87 10.10
CA THR A 140 -21.97 -7.43 8.85
C THR A 140 -21.20 -7.96 7.65
N LYS A 141 -21.91 -8.48 6.66
CA LYS A 141 -21.36 -8.88 5.36
C LYS A 141 -22.23 -8.31 4.25
N ALA A 142 -21.60 -7.80 3.19
CA ALA A 142 -22.28 -7.27 2.02
C ALA A 142 -21.44 -7.49 0.76
N THR A 143 -22.08 -7.58 -0.39
CA THR A 143 -21.43 -7.66 -1.69
C THR A 143 -21.99 -6.57 -2.60
N PHE A 144 -21.11 -5.87 -3.32
CA PHE A 144 -21.47 -4.78 -4.22
C PHE A 144 -20.96 -5.08 -5.61
N THR A 145 -21.85 -5.10 -6.60
CA THR A 145 -21.50 -5.24 -8.02
C THR A 145 -20.82 -4.01 -8.57
N TYR A 146 -20.11 -4.14 -9.70
CA TYR A 146 -19.53 -2.99 -10.41
C TYR A 146 -20.58 -1.90 -10.68
N LYS A 147 -21.81 -2.29 -11.02
CA LYS A 147 -22.94 -1.38 -11.25
C LYS A 147 -23.39 -0.65 -9.98
N GLU A 148 -23.49 -1.32 -8.84
CA GLU A 148 -23.87 -0.69 -7.57
C GLU A 148 -22.76 0.24 -7.05
N VAL A 149 -21.49 -0.16 -7.20
CA VAL A 149 -20.35 0.70 -6.89
C VAL A 149 -20.34 1.93 -7.80
N LEU A 150 -20.65 1.80 -9.10
CA LEU A 150 -20.81 2.95 -9.99
C LEU A 150 -21.87 3.92 -9.46
N GLU A 151 -23.06 3.44 -9.12
CA GLU A 151 -24.16 4.31 -8.66
C GLU A 151 -23.77 5.12 -7.41
N GLN A 152 -23.13 4.47 -6.43
CA GLN A 152 -22.66 5.15 -5.22
C GLN A 152 -21.55 6.17 -5.54
N VAL A 153 -20.58 5.79 -6.38
CA VAL A 153 -19.45 6.66 -6.74
C VAL A 153 -19.87 7.83 -7.61
N SER A 154 -20.79 7.65 -8.55
CA SER A 154 -21.28 8.71 -9.44
C SER A 154 -22.17 9.71 -8.71
N LYS A 155 -23.03 9.25 -7.79
CA LYS A 155 -23.82 10.12 -6.90
C LYS A 155 -22.92 10.92 -5.96
N LEU A 156 -21.95 10.28 -5.30
CA LEU A 156 -21.02 10.97 -4.40
C LEU A 156 -20.15 12.01 -5.14
N ALA A 157 -19.74 11.72 -6.37
CA ALA A 157 -19.10 12.70 -7.25
C ALA A 157 -20.00 13.91 -7.54
N GLY A 158 -21.31 13.71 -7.69
CA GLY A 158 -22.30 14.77 -7.79
C GLY A 158 -22.46 15.60 -6.50
N VAL A 159 -22.43 14.96 -5.31
CA VAL A 159 -22.37 15.66 -4.02
C VAL A 159 -21.13 16.55 -3.95
N PHE A 160 -19.96 16.02 -4.31
CA PHE A 160 -18.71 16.79 -4.32
C PHE A 160 -18.77 18.01 -5.25
N VAL A 161 -19.31 17.86 -6.48
CA VAL A 161 -19.46 18.99 -7.42
C VAL A 161 -20.52 20.00 -6.96
N LYS A 162 -21.60 19.55 -6.30
CA LYS A 162 -22.62 20.43 -5.67
C LYS A 162 -22.01 21.34 -4.58
N HIS A 163 -21.00 20.87 -3.85
CA HIS A 163 -20.26 21.65 -2.85
C HIS A 163 -18.92 22.20 -3.39
N ASP A 164 -18.91 22.61 -4.66
CA ASP A 164 -17.82 23.31 -5.36
C ASP A 164 -16.45 22.57 -5.41
N ILE A 165 -16.38 21.26 -5.16
CA ILE A 165 -15.13 20.52 -5.32
C ILE A 165 -14.83 20.35 -6.81
N LYS A 166 -13.71 20.91 -7.27
CA LYS A 166 -13.27 20.91 -8.66
C LYS A 166 -12.04 20.03 -8.87
N LYS A 167 -11.73 19.76 -10.14
CA LYS A 167 -10.48 19.09 -10.55
C LYS A 167 -9.27 19.84 -9.99
N GLY A 168 -8.45 19.16 -9.19
CA GLY A 168 -7.29 19.72 -8.51
C GLY A 168 -7.53 20.24 -7.08
N ASP A 169 -8.78 20.40 -6.64
CA ASP A 169 -9.08 20.63 -5.22
C ASP A 169 -8.73 19.37 -4.40
N THR A 170 -8.41 19.55 -3.11
CA THR A 170 -8.06 18.44 -2.22
C THR A 170 -9.19 18.07 -1.26
N VAL A 171 -9.32 16.78 -0.96
CA VAL A 171 -10.35 16.21 -0.07
C VAL A 171 -9.67 15.27 0.92
N VAL A 172 -9.86 15.48 2.22
CA VAL A 172 -9.35 14.55 3.24
C VAL A 172 -10.40 13.48 3.49
N ILE A 173 -9.97 12.21 3.56
CA ILE A 173 -10.83 11.09 3.94
C ILE A 173 -10.28 10.52 5.25
N TYR A 174 -11.11 10.49 6.29
CA TYR A 174 -10.76 9.99 7.61
C TYR A 174 -11.86 9.06 8.09
N MET A 175 -11.77 7.79 7.70
CA MET A 175 -12.84 6.80 7.84
C MET A 175 -12.25 5.43 8.22
N PRO A 176 -13.04 4.55 8.87
CA PRO A 176 -12.67 3.15 9.06
C PRO A 176 -12.77 2.35 7.75
N MET A 177 -12.51 1.04 7.83
CA MET A 177 -12.51 0.08 6.72
C MET A 177 -13.91 -0.26 6.17
N ILE A 178 -14.67 0.75 5.76
CA ILE A 178 -16.06 0.63 5.27
C ILE A 178 -16.20 1.08 3.80
N PRO A 179 -17.18 0.55 3.03
CA PRO A 179 -17.29 0.80 1.59
C PRO A 179 -17.32 2.28 1.20
N GLN A 180 -17.91 3.13 2.04
CA GLN A 180 -17.98 4.59 1.88
C GLN A 180 -16.60 5.24 1.76
N ALA A 181 -15.57 4.71 2.41
CA ALA A 181 -14.20 5.20 2.28
C ALA A 181 -13.65 4.94 0.86
N MET A 182 -13.90 3.76 0.29
CA MET A 182 -13.57 3.45 -1.10
C MET A 182 -14.39 4.29 -2.09
N TYR A 183 -15.68 4.50 -1.81
CA TYR A 183 -16.53 5.34 -2.63
C TYR A 183 -16.02 6.79 -2.67
N ALA A 184 -15.58 7.34 -1.53
CA ALA A 184 -14.96 8.67 -1.49
C ALA A 184 -13.66 8.76 -2.30
N MET A 185 -12.75 7.78 -2.20
CA MET A 185 -11.52 7.73 -3.01
C MET A 185 -11.82 7.70 -4.52
N LEU A 186 -12.81 6.91 -4.93
CA LEU A 186 -13.22 6.76 -6.33
C LEU A 186 -13.99 7.99 -6.83
N ALA A 187 -14.84 8.62 -6.01
CA ALA A 187 -15.58 9.83 -6.35
C ALA A 187 -14.66 11.05 -6.51
N CYS A 188 -13.65 11.20 -5.66
CA CYS A 188 -12.59 12.21 -5.88
C CYS A 188 -11.88 11.96 -7.22
N ALA A 189 -11.47 10.72 -7.48
CA ALA A 189 -10.83 10.33 -8.73
C ALA A 189 -11.74 10.53 -9.96
N ARG A 190 -13.05 10.36 -9.81
CA ARG A 190 -14.06 10.58 -10.88
C ARG A 190 -14.10 12.03 -11.34
N ILE A 191 -14.01 12.99 -10.42
CA ILE A 191 -14.04 14.43 -10.73
C ILE A 191 -12.63 15.06 -10.91
N GLY A 192 -11.57 14.27 -10.68
CA GLY A 192 -10.19 14.74 -10.72
C GLY A 192 -9.77 15.54 -9.47
N ALA A 193 -10.50 15.43 -8.37
CA ALA A 193 -10.10 15.93 -7.07
C ALA A 193 -9.03 15.02 -6.45
N ILE A 194 -8.11 15.62 -5.70
CA ILE A 194 -6.92 14.96 -5.16
C ILE A 194 -7.24 14.52 -3.72
N HIS A 195 -7.52 13.23 -3.52
CA HIS A 195 -7.84 12.77 -2.16
C HIS A 195 -6.59 12.60 -1.29
N SER A 196 -6.79 12.67 0.02
CA SER A 196 -5.77 12.41 1.03
C SER A 196 -6.40 11.60 2.15
N LEU A 197 -6.40 10.28 1.98
CA LEU A 197 -6.93 9.37 2.98
C LEU A 197 -5.91 9.18 4.11
N ILE A 198 -6.36 9.40 5.34
CA ILE A 198 -5.58 9.37 6.57
C ILE A 198 -6.03 8.16 7.40
N PHE A 199 -5.08 7.34 7.84
CA PHE A 199 -5.36 6.16 8.67
C PHE A 199 -6.19 6.52 9.92
N GLY A 200 -7.35 5.87 10.06
CA GLY A 200 -8.34 6.16 11.10
C GLY A 200 -7.92 5.85 12.54
N GLY A 201 -6.75 5.24 12.74
CA GLY A 201 -6.13 5.06 14.06
C GLY A 201 -5.21 6.20 14.52
N PHE A 202 -4.98 7.23 13.69
CA PHE A 202 -4.24 8.43 14.12
C PHE A 202 -5.06 9.31 15.08
N ALA A 203 -4.39 10.06 15.96
CA ALA A 203 -5.03 11.02 16.84
C ALA A 203 -5.18 12.40 16.17
N SER A 204 -5.92 13.30 16.83
CA SER A 204 -6.28 14.63 16.31
C SER A 204 -5.08 15.51 15.94
N LYS A 205 -3.95 15.39 16.65
CA LYS A 205 -2.72 16.14 16.35
C LYS A 205 -2.13 15.72 15.00
N GLU A 206 -2.05 14.41 14.76
CA GLU A 206 -1.57 13.86 13.50
C GLU A 206 -2.54 14.27 12.38
N LEU A 207 -3.85 14.04 12.54
CA LEU A 207 -4.88 14.45 11.58
C LEU A 207 -4.78 15.94 11.22
N SER A 208 -4.71 16.81 12.23
CA SER A 208 -4.55 18.26 12.11
C SER A 208 -3.36 18.65 11.22
N SER A 209 -2.17 18.10 11.49
CA SER A 209 -0.97 18.38 10.69
C SER A 209 -1.08 17.99 9.20
N ARG A 210 -1.94 17.02 8.84
CA ARG A 210 -2.19 16.66 7.42
C ARG A 210 -3.23 17.60 6.79
N ILE A 211 -4.27 17.98 7.52
CA ILE A 211 -5.29 18.95 7.08
C ILE A 211 -4.63 20.30 6.75
N ASP A 212 -3.79 20.82 7.66
CA ASP A 212 -3.08 22.09 7.47
C ASP A 212 -2.12 22.09 6.27
N HIS A 213 -1.52 20.94 5.96
CA HIS A 213 -0.55 20.79 4.87
C HIS A 213 -1.22 20.54 3.51
N VAL A 214 -2.26 19.70 3.45
CA VAL A 214 -2.97 19.43 2.19
C VAL A 214 -3.91 20.59 1.81
N LYS A 215 -4.57 21.19 2.82
CA LYS A 215 -5.59 22.24 2.74
C LYS A 215 -6.86 21.80 1.99
N PRO A 216 -7.63 20.86 2.55
CA PRO A 216 -8.81 20.32 1.90
C PRO A 216 -9.98 21.30 1.89
N LYS A 217 -10.76 21.30 0.81
CA LYS A 217 -12.09 21.93 0.80
C LYS A 217 -13.06 21.18 1.70
N VAL A 218 -13.00 19.85 1.67
CA VAL A 218 -13.94 18.97 2.39
C VAL A 218 -13.19 17.88 3.15
N VAL A 219 -13.62 17.63 4.39
CA VAL A 219 -13.27 16.42 5.14
C VAL A 219 -14.43 15.44 5.03
N VAL A 220 -14.14 14.19 4.68
CA VAL A 220 -15.11 13.09 4.63
C VAL A 220 -14.80 12.14 5.79
N THR A 221 -15.78 11.90 6.66
CA THR A 221 -15.60 11.10 7.89
C THR A 221 -16.78 10.16 8.12
N ALA A 222 -16.56 9.12 8.91
CA ALA A 222 -17.65 8.38 9.55
C ALA A 222 -17.99 9.00 10.91
N SER A 223 -19.12 8.62 11.51
CA SER A 223 -19.40 8.90 12.93
C SER A 223 -18.45 8.11 13.85
N PHE A 224 -18.30 6.80 13.62
CA PHE A 224 -17.52 5.90 14.49
C PHE A 224 -16.76 4.80 13.74
N GLY A 225 -15.79 4.19 14.42
CA GLY A 225 -15.19 2.90 14.08
C GLY A 225 -15.15 1.95 15.27
N ILE A 226 -14.84 0.68 15.04
CA ILE A 226 -14.70 -0.33 16.09
C ILE A 226 -13.31 -0.97 16.02
N GLU A 227 -12.66 -1.05 17.17
CA GLU A 227 -11.40 -1.75 17.40
C GLU A 227 -11.62 -2.75 18.56
N PRO A 228 -10.81 -3.82 18.69
CA PRO A 228 -10.95 -4.76 19.80
C PRO A 228 -10.93 -4.03 21.16
N GLY A 229 -12.02 -4.15 21.91
CA GLY A 229 -12.18 -3.52 23.22
C GLY A 229 -12.44 -2.01 23.24
N ARG A 230 -12.58 -1.31 22.09
CA ARG A 230 -12.87 0.13 22.07
C ARG A 230 -13.66 0.61 20.85
N ARG A 231 -14.54 1.58 21.07
CA ARG A 231 -15.09 2.45 20.03
C ARG A 231 -14.04 3.48 19.62
N VAL A 232 -14.06 3.94 18.37
CA VAL A 232 -13.28 5.08 17.88
C VAL A 232 -14.27 6.16 17.47
N GLU A 233 -14.16 7.35 18.04
CA GLU A 233 -15.10 8.46 17.82
C GLU A 233 -14.49 9.44 16.81
N TYR A 234 -14.84 9.27 15.54
CA TYR A 234 -14.16 9.94 14.44
C TYR A 234 -14.48 11.44 14.41
N VAL A 235 -15.74 11.82 14.65
CA VAL A 235 -16.15 13.24 14.62
C VAL A 235 -15.53 14.06 15.75
N PRO A 236 -15.50 13.61 17.03
CA PRO A 236 -14.71 14.28 18.07
C PRO A 236 -13.22 14.40 17.73
N LEU A 237 -12.62 13.38 17.10
CA LEU A 237 -11.22 13.44 16.66
C LEU A 237 -11.00 14.49 15.55
N VAL A 238 -11.96 14.63 14.62
CA VAL A 238 -11.97 15.68 13.58
C VAL A 238 -12.15 17.06 14.21
N GLU A 239 -13.11 17.27 15.11
CA GLU A 239 -13.33 18.56 15.76
C GLU A 239 -12.09 19.04 16.53
N GLU A 240 -11.43 18.15 17.28
CA GLU A 240 -10.20 18.51 17.99
C GLU A 240 -9.04 18.77 17.02
N ALA A 241 -8.96 18.02 15.90
CA ALA A 241 -7.96 18.30 14.86
C ALA A 241 -8.17 19.67 14.20
N LEU A 242 -9.43 20.07 14.00
CA LEU A 242 -9.81 21.38 13.46
C LEU A 242 -9.72 22.51 14.50
N LYS A 243 -9.77 22.24 15.80
CA LYS A 243 -9.42 23.22 16.85
C LYS A 243 -7.91 23.52 16.84
N ILE A 244 -7.09 22.48 16.79
CA ILE A 244 -5.61 22.57 16.78
C ILE A 244 -5.09 23.19 15.46
N GLY A 245 -5.69 22.83 14.33
CA GLY A 245 -5.22 23.21 12.99
C GLY A 245 -5.54 24.65 12.61
N GLN A 246 -4.74 25.22 11.72
CA GLN A 246 -4.95 26.55 11.15
C GLN A 246 -5.98 26.53 10.00
N HIS A 247 -5.96 25.49 9.17
CA HIS A 247 -6.87 25.34 8.03
C HIS A 247 -8.22 24.75 8.46
N LYS A 248 -9.31 25.40 8.07
CA LYS A 248 -10.67 24.88 8.27
C LYS A 248 -11.25 24.48 6.90
N PRO A 249 -11.78 23.26 6.73
CA PRO A 249 -12.50 22.90 5.52
C PRO A 249 -13.84 23.65 5.45
N GLU A 250 -14.34 23.86 4.23
CA GLU A 250 -15.63 24.51 3.97
C GLU A 250 -16.81 23.61 4.35
N LYS A 251 -16.65 22.29 4.23
CA LYS A 251 -17.64 21.27 4.62
C LYS A 251 -17.02 20.07 5.34
N ILE A 252 -17.83 19.42 6.16
CA ILE A 252 -17.55 18.06 6.66
C ILE A 252 -18.70 17.15 6.22
N LEU A 253 -18.41 16.11 5.43
CA LEU A 253 -19.38 15.10 5.03
C LEU A 253 -19.30 13.92 6.00
N ILE A 254 -20.37 13.65 6.73
CA ILE A 254 -20.40 12.72 7.85
C ILE A 254 -21.30 11.52 7.49
N TYR A 255 -20.71 10.33 7.42
CA TYR A 255 -21.45 9.08 7.32
C TYR A 255 -21.83 8.56 8.71
N ASN A 256 -23.09 8.76 9.09
CA ASN A 256 -23.69 8.17 10.28
C ASN A 256 -23.82 6.65 10.09
N ARG A 257 -22.97 5.87 10.77
CA ARG A 257 -22.96 4.41 10.61
C ARG A 257 -24.27 3.77 11.11
N PRO A 258 -24.88 2.85 10.33
CA PRO A 258 -26.06 2.09 10.76
C PRO A 258 -25.84 1.34 12.07
N ASN A 259 -26.91 1.21 12.86
CA ASN A 259 -26.93 0.56 14.18
C ASN A 259 -26.00 1.22 15.22
N MET A 260 -25.65 2.50 15.02
CA MET A 260 -24.94 3.34 15.98
C MET A 260 -25.72 4.64 16.20
N GLU A 261 -25.35 5.40 17.23
CA GLU A 261 -25.93 6.73 17.47
C GLU A 261 -25.62 7.67 16.29
N ALA A 262 -26.56 8.52 15.91
CA ALA A 262 -26.29 9.62 15.00
C ALA A 262 -25.54 10.73 15.74
N VAL A 263 -24.54 11.35 15.10
CA VAL A 263 -23.84 12.51 15.68
C VAL A 263 -24.58 13.82 15.36
N PRO A 264 -24.55 14.82 16.26
CA PRO A 264 -25.01 16.17 15.93
C PRO A 264 -24.20 16.78 14.79
N LEU A 265 -24.86 17.54 13.91
CA LEU A 265 -24.26 18.20 12.75
C LEU A 265 -24.19 19.71 13.00
N ALA A 266 -23.03 20.33 12.80
CA ALA A 266 -22.86 21.79 12.92
C ALA A 266 -23.55 22.51 11.74
N PRO A 267 -24.57 23.37 11.98
CA PRO A 267 -25.35 23.99 10.90
C PRO A 267 -24.48 24.78 9.90
N GLY A 268 -24.71 24.54 8.61
CA GLY A 268 -24.02 25.23 7.51
C GLY A 268 -22.62 24.70 7.17
N ARG A 269 -21.94 24.00 8.09
CA ARG A 269 -20.64 23.35 7.86
C ARG A 269 -20.80 21.85 7.57
N ASP A 270 -21.60 21.16 8.36
CA ASP A 270 -21.69 19.69 8.30
C ASP A 270 -22.82 19.24 7.38
N LEU A 271 -22.60 18.09 6.75
CA LEU A 271 -23.48 17.46 5.79
C LEU A 271 -23.69 16.01 6.20
N ASP A 272 -24.94 15.57 6.32
CA ASP A 272 -25.22 14.14 6.43
C ASP A 272 -25.03 13.45 5.07
N TRP A 273 -24.33 12.31 5.09
CA TRP A 273 -24.03 11.52 3.90
C TRP A 273 -25.29 10.99 3.22
N ASP A 274 -26.23 10.40 3.97
CA ASP A 274 -27.39 9.73 3.38
C ASP A 274 -28.42 10.76 2.87
N GLU A 275 -28.59 11.89 3.56
CA GLU A 275 -29.37 13.01 3.05
C GLU A 275 -28.80 13.59 1.73
N GLU A 276 -27.48 13.77 1.63
CA GLU A 276 -26.86 14.31 0.43
C GLU A 276 -26.91 13.29 -0.73
N MET A 277 -26.66 12.01 -0.44
CA MET A 277 -26.71 10.92 -1.42
C MET A 277 -28.12 10.64 -1.94
N ALA A 278 -29.16 10.80 -1.11
CA ALA A 278 -30.55 10.69 -1.53
C ALA A 278 -30.98 11.83 -2.47
N LYS A 279 -30.34 13.00 -2.37
CA LYS A 279 -30.58 14.20 -3.20
C LYS A 279 -29.61 14.30 -4.40
N ALA A 280 -28.65 13.39 -4.51
CA ALA A 280 -27.57 13.47 -5.48
C ALA A 280 -27.98 13.05 -6.89
N GLN A 281 -27.49 13.80 -7.88
CA GLN A 281 -27.45 13.37 -9.28
C GLN A 281 -26.10 12.71 -9.58
N SER A 282 -26.07 11.75 -10.49
CA SER A 282 -24.80 11.15 -10.96
C SER A 282 -23.98 12.14 -11.77
N HIS A 283 -22.67 12.23 -11.49
CA HIS A 283 -21.71 12.99 -12.28
C HIS A 283 -20.85 12.07 -13.16
N ASP A 284 -20.47 12.52 -14.35
CA ASP A 284 -19.60 11.79 -15.28
C ASP A 284 -18.11 11.84 -14.88
N CYS A 285 -17.30 10.99 -15.51
CA CYS A 285 -15.85 11.02 -15.35
C CYS A 285 -15.21 12.26 -16.02
N VAL A 286 -14.49 13.06 -15.24
CA VAL A 286 -13.71 14.20 -15.71
C VAL A 286 -12.34 13.73 -16.20
N PRO A 287 -11.96 13.95 -17.47
CA PRO A 287 -10.64 13.56 -17.98
C PRO A 287 -9.49 14.36 -17.32
N VAL A 288 -8.44 13.63 -16.92
CA VAL A 288 -7.21 14.19 -16.34
C VAL A 288 -5.98 13.73 -17.12
N LEU A 289 -4.90 14.51 -17.07
CA LEU A 289 -3.61 14.09 -17.65
C LEU A 289 -3.03 12.91 -16.88
N SER A 290 -2.18 12.10 -17.51
CA SER A 290 -1.43 11.01 -16.86
C SER A 290 -0.70 11.49 -15.59
N GLU A 291 -0.11 12.67 -15.65
CA GLU A 291 0.67 13.27 -14.54
C GLU A 291 -0.20 13.97 -13.49
N HIS A 292 -1.50 14.09 -13.70
CA HIS A 292 -2.41 14.72 -12.74
C HIS A 292 -2.36 13.97 -11.39
N PRO A 293 -2.19 14.66 -10.25
CA PRO A 293 -2.19 14.03 -8.94
C PRO A 293 -3.51 13.30 -8.67
N LEU A 294 -3.43 12.01 -8.40
CA LEU A 294 -4.58 11.21 -7.96
C LEU A 294 -4.83 11.36 -6.46
N TYR A 295 -3.75 11.30 -5.67
CA TYR A 295 -3.80 11.42 -4.21
C TYR A 295 -2.52 11.99 -3.61
N VAL A 296 -2.63 12.44 -2.36
CA VAL A 296 -1.52 12.76 -1.45
C VAL A 296 -1.57 11.83 -0.25
N LEU A 297 -0.63 10.90 -0.13
CA LEU A 297 -0.58 9.94 0.98
C LEU A 297 0.58 10.27 1.93
N TYR A 298 0.28 10.45 3.21
CA TYR A 298 1.28 10.90 4.19
C TYR A 298 2.08 9.75 4.79
N THR A 299 3.41 9.87 4.72
CA THR A 299 4.37 8.94 5.33
C THR A 299 5.07 9.56 6.55
N SER A 300 5.81 8.75 7.30
CA SER A 300 6.56 9.17 8.50
C SER A 300 7.66 10.19 8.17
N GLY A 301 7.44 11.43 8.61
CA GLY A 301 8.42 12.51 8.53
C GLY A 301 9.33 12.55 9.76
N THR A 302 10.62 12.31 9.57
CA THR A 302 11.67 12.54 10.59
C THR A 302 12.05 14.03 10.73
N THR A 303 11.55 14.89 9.84
CA THR A 303 12.05 16.25 9.58
C THR A 303 10.96 17.32 9.71
N GLY A 304 10.17 17.28 10.79
CA GLY A 304 9.19 18.31 11.16
C GLY A 304 7.89 18.31 10.33
N LEU A 305 7.97 18.54 9.01
CA LEU A 305 6.81 18.60 8.12
C LEU A 305 6.35 17.19 7.67
N PRO A 306 5.03 16.92 7.58
CA PRO A 306 4.53 15.63 7.08
C PRO A 306 4.89 15.37 5.60
N LYS A 307 5.48 14.20 5.32
CA LYS A 307 5.88 13.79 3.97
C LYS A 307 4.68 13.31 3.16
N GLY A 308 3.94 14.25 2.56
CA GLY A 308 2.81 13.96 1.65
C GLY A 308 3.28 13.49 0.28
N VAL A 309 3.27 12.18 0.04
CA VAL A 309 3.72 11.55 -1.21
C VAL A 309 2.67 11.74 -2.30
N VAL A 310 3.05 12.32 -3.43
CA VAL A 310 2.14 12.61 -4.57
C VAL A 310 2.18 11.46 -5.59
N ARG A 311 0.99 10.93 -5.94
CA ARG A 311 0.86 9.87 -6.96
C ARG A 311 0.27 10.41 -8.27
N PRO A 312 0.93 10.25 -9.44
CA PRO A 312 0.34 10.57 -10.74
C PRO A 312 -0.70 9.52 -11.16
N THR A 313 -1.72 9.92 -11.92
CA THR A 313 -2.88 9.07 -12.26
C THR A 313 -2.55 7.96 -13.27
N GLY A 314 -1.99 8.30 -14.44
CA GLY A 314 -1.88 7.40 -15.58
C GLY A 314 -0.84 6.30 -15.38
N GLY A 315 0.39 6.67 -15.00
CA GLY A 315 1.44 5.71 -14.69
C GLY A 315 1.05 4.70 -13.60
N TYR A 316 0.26 5.14 -12.61
CA TYR A 316 -0.21 4.28 -11.52
C TYR A 316 -1.31 3.31 -11.98
N ALA A 317 -2.26 3.76 -12.81
CA ALA A 317 -3.27 2.90 -13.41
C ALA A 317 -2.63 1.75 -14.22
N VAL A 318 -1.63 2.07 -15.05
CA VAL A 318 -0.90 1.09 -15.89
C VAL A 318 -0.14 0.09 -15.01
N MET A 319 0.65 0.58 -14.04
CA MET A 319 1.45 -0.26 -13.16
C MET A 319 0.59 -1.22 -12.34
N LEU A 320 -0.52 -0.75 -11.76
CA LEU A 320 -1.37 -1.61 -10.93
C LEU A 320 -2.11 -2.67 -11.75
N ASN A 321 -2.71 -2.29 -12.89
CA ASN A 321 -3.35 -3.24 -13.81
C ASN A 321 -2.35 -4.32 -14.26
N TRP A 322 -1.11 -3.94 -14.58
CA TRP A 322 -0.04 -4.87 -14.94
C TRP A 322 0.36 -5.78 -13.77
N SER A 323 0.47 -5.26 -12.54
CA SER A 323 0.93 -6.03 -11.38
C SER A 323 -0.07 -7.09 -10.89
N MET A 324 -1.38 -6.84 -11.00
CA MET A 324 -2.42 -7.81 -10.59
C MET A 324 -2.28 -9.15 -11.34
N SER A 325 -1.98 -9.11 -12.64
CA SER A 325 -1.70 -10.30 -13.44
C SER A 325 -0.23 -10.74 -13.35
N SER A 326 0.72 -9.82 -13.48
CA SER A 326 2.14 -10.16 -13.70
C SER A 326 2.95 -10.44 -12.42
N ILE A 327 2.50 -9.92 -11.27
CA ILE A 327 3.14 -10.16 -9.96
C ILE A 327 2.25 -11.07 -9.11
N TYR A 328 0.95 -10.75 -9.01
CA TYR A 328 0.04 -11.49 -8.13
C TYR A 328 -0.61 -12.72 -8.79
N GLY A 329 -0.55 -12.84 -10.12
CA GLY A 329 -1.01 -14.02 -10.86
C GLY A 329 -2.53 -14.13 -11.04
N LEU A 330 -3.29 -13.07 -10.72
CA LEU A 330 -4.76 -13.08 -10.75
C LEU A 330 -5.28 -13.05 -12.18
N GLN A 331 -6.40 -13.72 -12.42
CA GLN A 331 -7.22 -13.49 -13.61
C GLN A 331 -8.38 -12.53 -13.30
N PRO A 332 -8.88 -11.74 -14.27
CA PRO A 332 -10.05 -10.88 -14.06
C PRO A 332 -11.28 -11.69 -13.61
N GLY A 333 -11.97 -11.20 -12.58
CA GLY A 333 -13.11 -11.89 -11.95
C GLY A 333 -12.75 -12.89 -10.85
N GLU A 334 -11.46 -13.11 -10.55
CA GLU A 334 -11.05 -13.83 -9.34
C GLU A 334 -11.14 -12.94 -8.09
N VAL A 335 -11.30 -13.56 -6.92
CA VAL A 335 -11.40 -12.85 -5.63
C VAL A 335 -10.00 -12.63 -5.05
N TRP A 336 -9.68 -11.38 -4.76
CA TRP A 336 -8.41 -10.91 -4.21
C TRP A 336 -8.64 -10.28 -2.83
N TRP A 337 -7.70 -10.48 -1.90
CA TRP A 337 -7.73 -9.84 -0.60
C TRP A 337 -6.36 -9.28 -0.21
N ALA A 338 -6.26 -7.96 -0.08
CA ALA A 338 -5.18 -7.35 0.67
C ALA A 338 -5.66 -7.04 2.09
N ALA A 339 -5.23 -7.83 3.07
CA ALA A 339 -5.53 -7.65 4.48
C ALA A 339 -4.63 -6.56 5.08
N SER A 340 -4.95 -5.32 4.70
CA SER A 340 -4.31 -4.07 5.11
C SER A 340 -5.39 -3.00 5.41
N ASP A 341 -4.98 -1.77 5.68
CA ASP A 341 -5.90 -0.63 5.87
C ASP A 341 -5.79 0.34 4.68
N LEU A 342 -6.91 0.97 4.29
CA LEU A 342 -6.95 2.01 3.25
C LEU A 342 -6.01 3.17 3.54
N GLY A 343 -5.74 3.48 4.81
CA GLY A 343 -4.77 4.48 5.27
C GLY A 343 -3.31 4.22 4.90
N TRP A 344 -3.00 3.06 4.32
CA TRP A 344 -1.66 2.70 3.83
C TRP A 344 -1.62 2.55 2.30
N VAL A 345 -0.40 2.58 1.75
CA VAL A 345 -0.18 2.46 0.29
C VAL A 345 -0.62 1.10 -0.27
N VAL A 346 -0.62 0.04 0.57
CA VAL A 346 -1.16 -1.27 0.22
C VAL A 346 -2.69 -1.21 0.08
N GLY A 347 -3.40 -0.52 0.98
CA GLY A 347 -4.84 -0.29 0.85
C GLY A 347 -5.20 0.51 -0.41
N HIS A 348 -4.50 1.61 -0.67
CA HIS A 348 -4.65 2.37 -1.92
C HIS A 348 -4.45 1.49 -3.16
N SER A 349 -3.33 0.76 -3.21
CA SER A 349 -2.89 0.06 -4.42
C SER A 349 -3.62 -1.25 -4.65
N TYR A 350 -3.94 -1.98 -3.57
CA TYR A 350 -4.35 -3.38 -3.64
C TYR A 350 -5.60 -3.73 -2.83
N ILE A 351 -6.26 -2.78 -2.16
CA ILE A 351 -7.68 -2.93 -1.77
C ILE A 351 -8.54 -2.15 -2.76
N CYS A 352 -8.18 -0.91 -3.06
CA CYS A 352 -8.92 -0.05 -3.98
C CYS A 352 -8.49 -0.21 -5.45
N TYR A 353 -7.43 0.48 -5.90
CA TYR A 353 -7.25 0.71 -7.33
C TYR A 353 -6.90 -0.54 -8.15
N GLY A 354 -5.88 -1.31 -7.76
CA GLY A 354 -5.37 -2.43 -8.54
C GLY A 354 -6.39 -3.53 -8.87
N PRO A 355 -7.06 -4.16 -7.89
CA PRO A 355 -8.04 -5.20 -8.18
C PRO A 355 -9.22 -4.67 -8.98
N LEU A 356 -9.72 -3.45 -8.70
CA LEU A 356 -10.82 -2.87 -9.46
C LEU A 356 -10.42 -2.56 -10.90
N LEU A 357 -9.24 -1.95 -11.14
CA LEU A 357 -8.67 -1.74 -12.48
C LEU A 357 -8.58 -3.03 -13.29
N HIS A 358 -8.10 -4.11 -12.68
CA HIS A 358 -7.94 -5.40 -13.34
C HIS A 358 -9.27 -6.17 -13.52
N GLY A 359 -10.38 -5.67 -12.98
CA GLY A 359 -11.69 -6.32 -13.03
C GLY A 359 -11.81 -7.52 -12.09
N ASN A 360 -11.05 -7.55 -10.98
CA ASN A 360 -11.15 -8.53 -9.90
C ASN A 360 -12.25 -8.16 -8.90
N THR A 361 -12.62 -9.12 -8.04
CA THR A 361 -13.40 -8.81 -6.83
C THR A 361 -12.42 -8.54 -5.69
N THR A 362 -12.56 -7.42 -4.98
CA THR A 362 -11.70 -7.05 -3.85
C THR A 362 -12.41 -7.28 -2.51
N VAL A 363 -11.71 -7.82 -1.52
CA VAL A 363 -12.22 -7.98 -0.14
C VAL A 363 -11.80 -6.79 0.71
N LEU A 364 -12.78 -6.02 1.17
CA LEU A 364 -12.66 -4.97 2.18
C LEU A 364 -13.02 -5.55 3.55
N TYR A 365 -12.02 -5.69 4.42
CA TYR A 365 -12.16 -6.36 5.71
C TYR A 365 -12.06 -5.37 6.88
N GLU A 366 -13.11 -5.28 7.69
CA GLU A 366 -13.12 -4.49 8.94
C GLU A 366 -12.95 -5.43 10.14
N GLY A 367 -11.71 -5.82 10.40
CA GLY A 367 -11.37 -6.74 11.48
C GLY A 367 -9.86 -6.81 11.70
N LYS A 368 -9.43 -7.82 12.46
CA LYS A 368 -8.04 -8.10 12.83
C LYS A 368 -7.70 -9.58 12.52
N PRO A 369 -6.41 -9.93 12.36
CA PRO A 369 -6.00 -11.33 12.19
C PRO A 369 -6.36 -12.25 13.35
N VAL A 370 -6.57 -11.68 14.54
CA VAL A 370 -6.94 -12.36 15.78
C VAL A 370 -7.93 -11.51 16.57
N GLY A 371 -8.77 -12.12 17.40
CA GLY A 371 -9.71 -11.40 18.27
C GLY A 371 -10.96 -10.83 17.59
N THR A 372 -11.18 -11.11 16.30
CA THR A 372 -12.42 -10.75 15.58
C THR A 372 -12.96 -11.89 14.72
N PRO A 373 -13.44 -13.01 15.32
CA PRO A 373 -13.47 -13.29 16.76
C PRO A 373 -12.18 -13.98 17.28
N ASP A 374 -11.47 -14.72 16.43
CA ASP A 374 -10.35 -15.60 16.81
C ASP A 374 -9.29 -15.68 15.68
N ALA A 375 -8.26 -16.51 15.86
CA ALA A 375 -7.17 -16.69 14.87
C ALA A 375 -7.58 -17.48 13.61
N GLY A 376 -8.77 -18.10 13.60
CA GLY A 376 -9.40 -18.67 12.42
C GLY A 376 -9.97 -17.62 11.45
N ALA A 377 -10.07 -16.35 11.86
CA ALA A 377 -10.74 -15.30 11.08
C ALA A 377 -10.21 -15.14 9.64
N TYR A 378 -8.89 -15.23 9.42
CA TYR A 378 -8.33 -15.17 8.06
C TYR A 378 -8.70 -16.41 7.22
N PHE A 379 -8.64 -17.60 7.81
CA PHE A 379 -9.02 -18.85 7.14
C PHE A 379 -10.50 -18.88 6.76
N ARG A 380 -11.37 -18.31 7.62
CA ARG A 380 -12.79 -18.08 7.30
C ARG A 380 -12.94 -17.22 6.05
N VAL A 381 -12.35 -16.02 6.04
CA VAL A 381 -12.47 -15.07 4.91
C VAL A 381 -11.94 -15.69 3.61
N LEU A 382 -10.82 -16.44 3.67
CA LEU A 382 -10.27 -17.16 2.52
C LEU A 382 -11.25 -18.20 1.94
N ALA A 383 -11.83 -19.04 2.79
CA ALA A 383 -12.73 -20.12 2.36
C ALA A 383 -14.12 -19.63 1.95
N GLU A 384 -14.73 -18.76 2.77
CA GLU A 384 -16.11 -18.27 2.61
C GLU A 384 -16.27 -17.47 1.32
N HIS A 385 -15.32 -16.58 1.03
CA HIS A 385 -15.35 -15.74 -0.18
C HIS A 385 -14.58 -16.38 -1.35
N GLY A 386 -13.96 -17.54 -1.14
CA GLY A 386 -13.24 -18.28 -2.19
C GLY A 386 -12.06 -17.51 -2.75
N VAL A 387 -11.27 -16.85 -1.89
CA VAL A 387 -10.15 -15.98 -2.21
C VAL A 387 -9.05 -16.75 -2.97
N ALA A 388 -8.61 -16.21 -4.10
CA ALA A 388 -7.56 -16.81 -4.94
C ALA A 388 -6.15 -16.49 -4.41
N ALA A 389 -5.92 -15.27 -3.90
CA ALA A 389 -4.66 -14.90 -3.27
C ALA A 389 -4.86 -13.81 -2.20
N LEU A 390 -3.98 -13.84 -1.19
CA LEU A 390 -3.98 -12.96 -0.02
C LEU A 390 -2.66 -12.20 0.05
N PHE A 391 -2.71 -10.90 0.30
CA PHE A 391 -1.57 -10.08 0.70
C PHE A 391 -1.78 -9.56 2.13
N THR A 392 -0.88 -9.88 3.06
CA THR A 392 -0.88 -9.35 4.43
C THR A 392 0.53 -9.00 4.92
N ALA A 393 0.69 -8.61 6.18
CA ALA A 393 1.98 -8.36 6.82
C ALA A 393 2.46 -9.57 7.65
N PRO A 394 3.76 -9.87 7.71
CA PRO A 394 4.32 -10.90 8.61
C PRO A 394 3.82 -10.83 10.06
N THR A 395 3.65 -9.64 10.64
CA THR A 395 3.06 -9.47 11.99
C THR A 395 1.65 -10.06 12.12
N ALA A 396 0.82 -9.99 11.07
CA ALA A 396 -0.52 -10.59 11.10
C ALA A 396 -0.45 -12.12 11.16
N ILE A 397 0.49 -12.71 10.40
CA ILE A 397 0.76 -14.15 10.43
C ILE A 397 1.34 -14.56 11.80
N ARG A 398 2.30 -13.80 12.35
CA ARG A 398 2.86 -14.06 13.70
C ARG A 398 1.80 -14.02 14.80
N ALA A 399 0.85 -13.09 14.74
CA ALA A 399 -0.27 -13.02 15.68
C ALA A 399 -1.17 -14.27 15.60
N ILE A 400 -1.50 -14.74 14.38
CA ILE A 400 -2.25 -15.98 14.16
C ILE A 400 -1.46 -17.18 14.71
N ARG A 401 -0.18 -17.30 14.32
CA ARG A 401 0.74 -18.36 14.78
C ARG A 401 0.89 -18.41 16.29
N GLN A 402 0.89 -17.26 16.97
CA GLN A 402 1.01 -17.18 18.42
C GLN A 402 -0.24 -17.77 19.13
N GLN A 403 -1.44 -17.51 18.61
CA GLN A 403 -2.69 -17.97 19.22
C GLN A 403 -3.11 -19.37 18.77
N ASP A 404 -2.75 -19.76 17.55
CA ASP A 404 -3.01 -21.09 17.00
C ASP A 404 -1.76 -21.67 16.29
N PRO A 405 -0.70 -22.06 17.03
CA PRO A 405 0.53 -22.59 16.44
C PRO A 405 0.30 -23.84 15.61
N GLY A 406 -0.71 -24.64 15.97
CA GLY A 406 -1.09 -25.87 15.27
C GLY A 406 -2.04 -25.66 14.10
N ALA A 407 -2.49 -24.44 13.83
CA ALA A 407 -3.56 -24.13 12.87
C ALA A 407 -4.85 -24.97 13.06
N ALA A 408 -5.22 -25.28 14.31
CA ALA A 408 -6.40 -26.07 14.66
C ALA A 408 -7.73 -25.36 14.36
N LEU A 409 -7.77 -24.02 14.39
CA LEU A 409 -8.87 -23.22 13.87
C LEU A 409 -8.79 -23.17 12.34
N GLY A 410 -7.60 -22.91 11.79
CA GLY A 410 -7.40 -22.81 10.34
C GLY A 410 -7.78 -24.08 9.56
N LYS A 411 -7.49 -25.26 10.12
CA LYS A 411 -7.81 -26.59 9.54
C LYS A 411 -9.30 -26.88 9.40
N GLN A 412 -10.18 -26.07 10.00
CA GLN A 412 -11.64 -26.21 9.85
C GLN A 412 -12.13 -25.68 8.49
N TYR A 413 -11.31 -24.90 7.78
CA TYR A 413 -11.67 -24.19 6.56
C TYR A 413 -11.02 -24.81 5.31
N SER A 414 -11.81 -25.05 4.27
CA SER A 414 -11.34 -25.70 3.03
C SER A 414 -10.90 -24.66 1.99
N LEU A 415 -9.58 -24.41 1.91
CA LEU A 415 -8.99 -23.35 1.07
C LEU A 415 -8.91 -23.71 -0.44
N THR A 416 -9.92 -24.37 -1.00
CA THR A 416 -9.88 -25.00 -2.34
C THR A 416 -9.57 -24.07 -3.53
N ARG A 417 -9.76 -22.75 -3.37
CA ARG A 417 -9.45 -21.74 -4.40
C ARG A 417 -8.14 -20.99 -4.15
N PHE A 418 -7.53 -21.16 -2.99
CA PHE A 418 -6.35 -20.39 -2.58
C PHE A 418 -5.10 -20.88 -3.30
N LYS A 419 -4.38 -19.95 -3.95
CA LYS A 419 -3.23 -20.25 -4.82
C LYS A 419 -1.90 -19.75 -4.28
N THR A 420 -1.89 -18.60 -3.60
CA THR A 420 -0.67 -17.88 -3.20
C THR A 420 -0.91 -17.01 -1.98
N LEU A 421 0.04 -17.00 -1.04
CA LEU A 421 0.14 -16.02 0.03
C LEU A 421 1.26 -15.03 -0.29
N PHE A 422 0.98 -13.73 -0.22
CA PHE A 422 1.94 -12.65 -0.35
C PHE A 422 2.15 -11.97 1.00
N VAL A 423 3.39 -11.66 1.33
CA VAL A 423 3.76 -10.87 2.51
C VAL A 423 4.67 -9.70 2.12
N ALA A 424 4.51 -8.56 2.80
CA ALA A 424 5.40 -7.40 2.70
C ALA A 424 5.13 -6.38 3.82
N GLY A 425 5.80 -5.22 3.76
CA GLY A 425 5.66 -4.10 4.69
C GLY A 425 6.68 -4.10 5.83
N GLU A 426 7.27 -5.27 6.07
CA GLU A 426 8.37 -5.58 6.98
C GLU A 426 9.02 -6.88 6.49
N ARG A 427 10.16 -7.27 7.06
CA ARG A 427 10.84 -8.54 6.73
C ARG A 427 10.00 -9.74 7.19
N CYS A 428 9.82 -10.75 6.34
CA CYS A 428 9.34 -12.06 6.78
C CYS A 428 10.49 -12.86 7.42
N ASP A 429 10.33 -13.26 8.68
CA ASP A 429 11.25 -14.17 9.36
C ASP A 429 11.06 -15.63 8.88
N VAL A 430 12.14 -16.42 8.95
CA VAL A 430 12.17 -17.79 8.42
C VAL A 430 11.12 -18.69 9.09
N GLU A 431 10.91 -18.53 10.40
CA GLU A 431 9.91 -19.31 11.14
C GLU A 431 8.48 -18.98 10.70
N THR A 432 8.17 -17.71 10.42
CA THR A 432 6.87 -17.27 9.87
C THR A 432 6.68 -17.76 8.44
N LEU A 433 7.73 -17.74 7.63
CA LEU A 433 7.72 -18.26 6.26
C LEU A 433 7.45 -19.77 6.23
N GLU A 434 8.18 -20.56 7.02
CA GLU A 434 8.01 -22.02 7.06
C GLU A 434 6.70 -22.44 7.73
N TRP A 435 6.26 -21.76 8.79
CA TRP A 435 4.92 -21.99 9.35
C TRP A 435 3.83 -21.77 8.29
N SER A 436 3.92 -20.66 7.55
CA SER A 436 2.97 -20.32 6.48
C SER A 436 2.94 -21.37 5.37
N LYS A 437 4.11 -21.83 4.90
CA LYS A 437 4.20 -22.89 3.87
C LYS A 437 3.52 -24.18 4.33
N ASN A 438 3.80 -24.60 5.57
CA ASN A 438 3.24 -25.84 6.15
C ASN A 438 1.72 -25.78 6.38
N VAL A 439 1.21 -24.62 6.79
CA VAL A 439 -0.20 -24.40 7.12
C VAL A 439 -1.06 -24.12 5.89
N PHE A 440 -0.69 -23.13 5.07
CA PHE A 440 -1.49 -22.74 3.90
C PHE A 440 -1.25 -23.62 2.66
N ARG A 441 -0.10 -24.32 2.58
CA ARG A 441 0.26 -25.27 1.51
C ARG A 441 0.24 -24.69 0.09
N VAL A 442 0.52 -23.39 0.00
CA VAL A 442 0.69 -22.62 -1.24
C VAL A 442 2.07 -21.96 -1.24
N PRO A 443 2.58 -21.46 -2.38
CA PRO A 443 3.72 -20.55 -2.39
C PRO A 443 3.48 -19.35 -1.48
N VAL A 444 4.47 -19.05 -0.64
CA VAL A 444 4.50 -17.89 0.23
C VAL A 444 5.60 -16.96 -0.29
N LEU A 445 5.20 -15.78 -0.76
CA LEU A 445 6.05 -14.85 -1.48
C LEU A 445 6.22 -13.56 -0.67
N ASP A 446 7.37 -13.43 -0.01
CA ASP A 446 7.83 -12.13 0.48
C ASP A 446 8.22 -11.25 -0.72
N HIS A 447 7.78 -10.00 -0.74
CA HIS A 447 8.05 -9.08 -1.84
C HIS A 447 8.27 -7.63 -1.36
N TRP A 448 9.51 -7.17 -1.50
CA TRP A 448 9.88 -5.77 -1.39
C TRP A 448 10.04 -5.17 -2.80
N TRP A 449 9.67 -3.89 -2.99
CA TRP A 449 9.35 -3.35 -4.32
C TRP A 449 10.28 -2.23 -4.80
N GLN A 450 11.33 -2.59 -5.55
CA GLN A 450 11.68 -2.05 -6.88
C GLN A 450 12.94 -2.75 -7.45
N THR A 451 13.31 -2.45 -8.70
CA THR A 451 14.55 -2.97 -9.33
C THR A 451 15.78 -2.28 -8.74
N VAL A 452 16.66 -3.02 -8.07
CA VAL A 452 17.71 -2.44 -7.21
C VAL A 452 19.14 -2.85 -7.53
N MET A 453 20.07 -2.06 -7.00
CA MET A 453 21.46 -2.43 -6.77
C MET A 453 21.86 -2.11 -5.33
N ILE A 454 22.94 -2.73 -4.86
CA ILE A 454 23.53 -2.50 -3.54
C ILE A 454 24.80 -1.66 -3.72
N LEU A 455 24.82 -0.46 -3.14
CA LEU A 455 25.97 0.46 -3.20
C LEU A 455 26.57 0.71 -1.80
N ASP A 456 27.89 0.93 -1.76
CA ASP A 456 28.53 1.57 -0.61
C ASP A 456 28.24 3.08 -0.58
N ASP A 457 28.76 3.77 0.43
CA ASP A 457 28.56 5.23 0.58
C ASP A 457 29.42 6.05 -0.41
N ASN A 458 30.29 5.40 -1.19
CA ASN A 458 31.13 5.98 -2.26
C ASN A 458 30.60 5.63 -3.67
N MET A 459 29.32 5.23 -3.77
CA MET A 459 28.62 4.79 -4.99
C MET A 459 29.21 3.55 -5.70
N GLN A 460 30.12 2.81 -5.06
CA GLN A 460 30.68 1.58 -5.62
C GLN A 460 29.69 0.43 -5.45
N LYS A 461 29.49 -0.36 -6.52
CA LYS A 461 28.66 -1.56 -6.44
C LYS A 461 29.37 -2.60 -5.56
N LEU A 462 28.69 -3.04 -4.51
CA LEU A 462 29.20 -4.07 -3.63
C LEU A 462 29.13 -5.48 -4.27
N LYS A 463 29.96 -6.39 -3.76
CA LYS A 463 29.93 -7.81 -4.10
C LYS A 463 28.66 -8.48 -3.53
N ALA A 464 28.36 -9.70 -4.00
CA ALA A 464 27.30 -10.52 -3.41
C ALA A 464 27.51 -10.68 -1.89
N ARG A 465 26.41 -10.72 -1.15
CA ARG A 465 26.32 -10.86 0.33
C ARG A 465 26.95 -9.74 1.16
N CYS A 466 27.50 -8.69 0.55
CA CYS A 466 27.97 -7.50 1.26
C CYS A 466 26.80 -6.53 1.57
N LEU A 467 26.68 -6.11 2.84
CA LEU A 467 25.65 -5.16 3.29
C LEU A 467 25.95 -3.72 2.81
N GLY A 468 24.99 -3.11 2.11
CA GLY A 468 25.08 -1.73 1.64
C GLY A 468 23.75 -0.99 1.66
N ASN A 469 23.69 0.12 0.93
CA ASN A 469 22.48 0.90 0.67
C ASN A 469 21.71 0.26 -0.48
N ILE A 470 20.40 0.07 -0.34
CA ILE A 470 19.54 -0.39 -1.42
C ILE A 470 19.10 0.83 -2.26
N VAL A 471 19.44 0.85 -3.55
CA VAL A 471 19.11 1.97 -4.44
C VAL A 471 18.50 1.50 -5.76
N VAL A 472 17.60 2.30 -6.33
CA VAL A 472 16.93 2.02 -7.62
C VAL A 472 17.54 2.91 -8.69
N LYS A 473 17.88 2.34 -9.86
CA LYS A 473 18.45 3.12 -10.97
C LYS A 473 17.37 3.93 -11.69
N LEU A 474 17.65 5.20 -11.98
CA LEU A 474 16.72 6.07 -12.70
C LEU A 474 16.66 5.72 -14.20
N PRO A 475 15.52 5.95 -14.88
CA PRO A 475 14.26 6.52 -14.37
C PRO A 475 13.46 5.57 -13.47
N LEU A 476 12.69 6.13 -12.54
CA LEU A 476 11.72 5.36 -11.74
C LEU A 476 10.58 4.85 -12.63
N PRO A 477 10.02 3.64 -12.35
CA PRO A 477 9.01 3.00 -13.19
C PRO A 477 7.66 3.75 -13.18
N PRO A 478 6.73 3.43 -14.11
CA PRO A 478 5.42 4.07 -14.15
C PRO A 478 4.69 3.98 -12.80
N GLY A 479 4.02 5.05 -12.41
CA GLY A 479 3.27 5.08 -11.15
C GLY A 479 4.14 5.22 -9.91
N ALA A 480 5.47 5.38 -10.04
CA ALA A 480 6.30 5.97 -9.00
C ALA A 480 5.76 7.36 -8.57
N PHE A 481 6.19 7.84 -7.40
CA PHE A 481 5.72 9.11 -6.87
C PHE A 481 6.43 10.27 -7.55
N SER A 482 5.67 11.29 -7.96
CA SER A 482 6.18 12.42 -8.78
C SER A 482 6.77 13.55 -7.95
N GLY A 483 6.55 13.54 -6.63
CA GLY A 483 7.00 14.59 -5.73
C GLY A 483 6.55 14.40 -4.29
N LEU A 484 6.93 15.37 -3.45
CA LEU A 484 6.27 15.62 -2.17
C LEU A 484 5.37 16.85 -2.31
N TRP A 485 4.18 16.79 -1.72
CA TRP A 485 3.13 17.80 -1.88
C TRP A 485 3.62 19.19 -1.49
N LYS A 486 3.62 20.11 -2.47
CA LYS A 486 4.11 21.49 -2.34
C LYS A 486 5.57 21.61 -1.85
N ASN A 487 6.39 20.54 -1.97
CA ASN A 487 7.77 20.52 -1.50
C ASN A 487 8.69 19.67 -2.41
N GLN A 488 8.88 20.13 -3.66
CA GLN A 488 9.73 19.43 -4.64
C GLN A 488 11.23 19.54 -4.32
N GLU A 489 11.63 20.47 -3.45
CA GLU A 489 13.01 20.62 -2.97
C GLU A 489 13.37 19.49 -2.00
N ALA A 490 12.58 19.26 -0.95
CA ALA A 490 12.79 18.13 -0.06
C ALA A 490 12.67 16.78 -0.79
N PHE A 491 11.85 16.68 -1.83
CA PHE A 491 11.81 15.49 -2.69
C PHE A 491 13.16 15.23 -3.39
N LYS A 492 13.84 16.25 -3.91
CA LYS A 492 15.19 16.10 -4.50
C LYS A 492 16.23 15.73 -3.45
N HIS A 493 16.32 16.53 -2.39
CA HIS A 493 17.30 16.39 -1.33
C HIS A 493 17.22 15.05 -0.58
N LEU A 494 16.01 14.61 -0.21
CA LEU A 494 15.84 13.37 0.54
C LEU A 494 16.16 12.11 -0.28
N TYR A 495 15.92 12.12 -1.60
CA TYR A 495 15.80 10.88 -2.36
C TYR A 495 16.77 10.72 -3.54
N PHE A 496 17.45 11.79 -4.00
CA PHE A 496 18.26 11.74 -5.23
C PHE A 496 19.63 12.44 -5.12
N GLU A 497 19.86 13.27 -4.09
CA GLU A 497 21.15 13.98 -3.93
C GLU A 497 22.26 13.10 -3.32
N LYS A 498 21.93 12.20 -2.39
CA LYS A 498 22.91 11.28 -1.78
C LYS A 498 23.50 10.26 -2.77
N PHE A 499 22.72 9.86 -3.78
CA PHE A 499 23.15 8.93 -4.83
C PHE A 499 22.75 9.43 -6.22
N PRO A 500 23.50 10.36 -6.83
CA PRO A 500 23.17 10.94 -8.13
C PRO A 500 22.96 9.87 -9.22
N GLY A 501 21.85 9.96 -9.95
CA GLY A 501 21.43 8.96 -10.94
C GLY A 501 20.66 7.76 -10.36
N TYR A 502 20.42 7.75 -9.05
CA TYR A 502 19.64 6.74 -8.33
C TYR A 502 18.55 7.36 -7.46
N TYR A 503 17.60 6.53 -7.06
CA TYR A 503 16.67 6.78 -5.98
C TYR A 503 17.15 6.06 -4.72
N ASP A 504 17.37 6.80 -3.63
CA ASP A 504 17.66 6.26 -2.30
C ASP A 504 16.36 5.78 -1.64
N THR A 505 16.24 4.47 -1.46
CA THR A 505 15.12 3.83 -0.75
C THR A 505 15.15 4.09 0.75
N MET A 506 16.33 4.46 1.27
CA MET A 506 16.70 4.51 2.68
C MET A 506 16.60 3.15 3.40
N ASP A 507 16.58 2.04 2.65
CA ASP A 507 16.68 0.68 3.17
C ASP A 507 18.11 0.13 3.04
N ALA A 508 18.49 -0.75 3.95
CA ALA A 508 19.79 -1.40 4.02
C ALA A 508 19.66 -2.91 3.77
N GLY A 509 20.57 -3.47 2.98
CA GLY A 509 20.50 -4.88 2.60
C GLY A 509 21.66 -5.36 1.75
N TYR A 510 21.54 -6.60 1.29
CA TYR A 510 22.48 -7.21 0.36
C TYR A 510 21.73 -7.91 -0.79
N MET A 511 22.48 -8.29 -1.81
CA MET A 511 22.03 -9.11 -2.94
C MET A 511 22.94 -10.34 -2.99
N ASP A 512 22.39 -11.52 -3.27
CA ASP A 512 23.19 -12.74 -3.39
C ASP A 512 23.73 -12.99 -4.82
N GLU A 513 24.31 -14.17 -5.05
CA GLU A 513 24.90 -14.56 -6.32
C GLU A 513 23.86 -14.85 -7.43
N GLU A 514 22.62 -15.17 -7.05
CA GLU A 514 21.51 -15.43 -7.98
C GLU A 514 20.70 -14.17 -8.31
N GLY A 515 20.81 -13.13 -7.46
CA GLY A 515 20.16 -11.83 -7.62
C GLY A 515 18.99 -11.59 -6.66
N TYR A 516 18.77 -12.47 -5.67
CA TYR A 516 17.78 -12.25 -4.63
C TYR A 516 18.22 -11.12 -3.69
N VAL A 517 17.25 -10.32 -3.24
CA VAL A 517 17.48 -9.12 -2.43
C VAL A 517 17.04 -9.37 -1.00
N TYR A 518 17.93 -9.12 -0.06
CA TYR A 518 17.72 -9.33 1.38
C TYR A 518 17.69 -7.97 2.08
N VAL A 519 16.47 -7.52 2.40
CA VAL A 519 16.24 -6.25 3.12
C VAL A 519 16.38 -6.50 4.61
N MET A 520 17.37 -5.86 5.24
CA MET A 520 17.84 -6.21 6.58
C MET A 520 17.40 -5.20 7.66
N SER A 521 17.29 -3.92 7.32
CA SER A 521 16.81 -2.83 8.19
C SER A 521 16.67 -1.53 7.40
N ARG A 522 16.22 -0.45 8.05
CA ARG A 522 16.36 0.92 7.55
C ARG A 522 17.82 1.39 7.64
N MET A 523 18.25 2.28 6.76
CA MET A 523 19.62 2.83 6.77
C MET A 523 19.95 3.61 8.05
N ASP A 524 18.96 4.24 8.69
CA ASP A 524 19.10 4.90 9.99
C ASP A 524 19.19 3.91 11.18
N ASP A 525 18.80 2.65 10.99
CA ASP A 525 18.95 1.56 11.98
C ASP A 525 20.24 0.73 11.80
N VAL A 526 21.05 1.00 10.76
CA VAL A 526 22.38 0.38 10.61
C VAL A 526 23.37 0.97 11.61
N ILE A 527 24.13 0.10 12.28
CA ILE A 527 25.05 0.45 13.36
C ILE A 527 26.48 0.07 12.97
N ASN A 528 27.41 1.01 13.11
CA ASN A 528 28.85 0.74 12.95
C ASN A 528 29.49 0.35 14.28
N VAL A 529 30.15 -0.82 14.30
CA VAL A 529 30.94 -1.37 15.42
C VAL A 529 32.27 -1.86 14.85
N ALA A 530 33.40 -1.43 15.41
CA ALA A 530 34.76 -1.79 14.94
C ALA A 530 35.07 -1.55 13.44
N GLY A 531 34.25 -0.75 12.73
CA GLY A 531 34.36 -0.53 11.28
C GLY A 531 33.46 -1.45 10.43
N HIS A 532 32.66 -2.31 11.05
CA HIS A 532 31.69 -3.19 10.38
C HIS A 532 30.27 -2.62 10.51
N ARG A 533 29.53 -2.62 9.39
CA ARG A 533 28.11 -2.24 9.33
C ARG A 533 27.27 -3.44 9.76
N ILE A 534 26.53 -3.31 10.86
CA ILE A 534 25.67 -4.35 11.42
C ILE A 534 24.20 -3.87 11.35
N SER A 535 23.31 -4.74 10.89
CA SER A 535 21.87 -4.48 10.85
C SER A 535 21.23 -4.79 12.21
N ALA A 536 20.39 -3.89 12.75
CA ALA A 536 19.57 -4.18 13.92
C ALA A 536 18.70 -5.43 13.72
N GLY A 537 18.01 -5.54 12.57
CA GLY A 537 17.13 -6.68 12.26
C GLY A 537 17.84 -8.04 12.10
N ALA A 538 19.18 -8.05 11.94
CA ALA A 538 19.96 -9.29 11.99
C ALA A 538 20.22 -9.74 13.44
N ILE A 539 20.40 -8.78 14.37
CA ILE A 539 20.51 -9.06 15.80
C ILE A 539 19.15 -9.51 16.35
N GLU A 540 18.05 -8.88 15.91
CA GLU A 540 16.69 -9.26 16.31
C GLU A 540 16.35 -10.70 15.89
N GLU A 541 16.75 -11.14 14.70
CA GLU A 541 16.60 -12.53 14.24
C GLU A 541 17.38 -13.53 15.12
N VAL A 542 18.65 -13.24 15.45
CA VAL A 542 19.44 -14.10 16.35
C VAL A 542 18.80 -14.18 17.73
N LEU A 543 18.24 -13.08 18.23
CA LEU A 543 17.55 -13.03 19.52
C LEU A 543 16.19 -13.75 19.51
N MET A 544 15.43 -13.70 18.42
CA MET A 544 14.18 -14.46 18.27
C MET A 544 14.43 -15.98 18.26
N ASN A 545 15.50 -16.44 17.62
CA ASN A 545 15.89 -17.85 17.61
C ASN A 545 16.25 -18.43 19.00
N ILE A 546 16.44 -17.59 20.02
CA ILE A 546 16.65 -18.03 21.42
C ILE A 546 15.32 -18.44 22.10
N GLY A 547 14.16 -18.27 21.43
CA GLY A 547 12.88 -18.89 21.81
C GLY A 547 12.18 -18.29 23.04
N ILE A 548 12.76 -17.26 23.65
CA ILE A 548 12.22 -16.56 24.84
C ILE A 548 11.68 -15.16 24.48
N LEU A 549 12.02 -14.62 23.31
CA LEU A 549 11.74 -13.23 22.91
C LEU A 549 10.66 -13.16 21.82
N PHE A 550 9.53 -12.53 22.15
CA PHE A 550 8.39 -12.33 21.24
C PHE A 550 8.61 -11.20 20.22
N GLN A 551 9.22 -10.09 20.67
CA GLN A 551 9.61 -8.97 19.83
C GLN A 551 10.77 -8.23 20.51
N VAL A 552 11.66 -7.64 19.71
CA VAL A 552 12.75 -6.77 20.16
C VAL A 552 12.60 -5.42 19.44
N VAL A 553 12.91 -4.31 20.11
CA VAL A 553 12.79 -2.95 19.56
C VAL A 553 13.94 -2.08 20.08
N PHE A 554 14.95 -1.83 19.24
CA PHE A 554 16.13 -1.05 19.63
C PHE A 554 15.92 0.47 19.50
N ARG A 555 15.17 1.07 20.44
CA ARG A 555 14.76 2.49 20.40
C ARG A 555 15.89 3.54 20.49
N HIS A 556 17.16 3.15 20.65
CA HIS A 556 18.29 4.10 20.69
C HIS A 556 19.64 3.46 20.36
N ARG A 557 20.39 4.02 19.39
CA ARG A 557 21.79 3.63 19.06
C ARG A 557 22.75 3.63 20.27
N ALA A 558 22.43 4.35 21.35
CA ALA A 558 23.22 4.39 22.58
C ALA A 558 23.04 3.12 23.43
N ALA A 559 21.81 2.61 23.56
CA ALA A 559 21.52 1.45 24.41
C ALA A 559 22.23 0.19 23.92
N LEU A 560 22.18 -0.08 22.60
CA LEU A 560 22.90 -1.22 22.03
C LEU A 560 24.43 -1.04 22.12
N LYS A 561 24.95 0.18 21.97
CA LYS A 561 26.38 0.45 22.21
C LYS A 561 26.79 0.22 23.67
N THR A 562 25.91 0.43 24.64
CA THR A 562 26.15 0.07 26.05
C THR A 562 26.15 -1.45 26.24
N ILE A 563 25.16 -2.17 25.69
CA ILE A 563 25.09 -3.64 25.75
C ILE A 563 26.36 -4.27 25.15
N LEU A 564 26.74 -3.86 23.93
CA LEU A 564 27.94 -4.36 23.26
C LEU A 564 29.24 -3.93 23.96
N ARG A 565 29.27 -2.78 24.65
CA ARG A 565 30.42 -2.38 25.49
C ARG A 565 30.53 -3.20 26.77
N LEU A 566 29.42 -3.63 27.37
CA LEU A 566 29.44 -4.53 28.52
C LEU A 566 30.09 -5.88 28.13
N PHE A 567 29.65 -6.48 27.03
CA PHE A 567 30.29 -7.69 26.47
C PHE A 567 31.76 -7.50 26.06
N HIS A 568 32.14 -6.29 25.60
CA HIS A 568 33.54 -6.02 25.23
C HIS A 568 34.45 -5.78 26.44
N LEU A 569 33.92 -5.25 27.55
CA LEU A 569 34.68 -4.92 28.76
C LEU A 569 35.08 -6.15 29.59
N GLU A 570 34.27 -7.21 29.62
CA GLU A 570 34.61 -8.45 30.36
C GLU A 570 35.86 -9.16 29.81
N ASN A 571 36.32 -8.82 28.60
CA ASN A 571 37.57 -9.34 28.03
C ASN A 571 38.85 -8.61 28.49
N TYR A 572 38.77 -7.50 29.26
CA TYR A 572 39.96 -6.82 29.78
C TYR A 572 39.80 -6.27 31.22
N HIS A 573 40.46 -6.99 32.14
CA HIS A 573 40.83 -6.63 33.53
C HIS A 573 39.75 -6.53 34.62
N THR A 574 40.05 -7.24 35.71
CA THR A 574 39.38 -7.21 37.02
C THR A 574 39.37 -5.81 37.63
N LEU A 575 38.18 -5.18 37.73
CA LEU A 575 38.01 -3.85 38.31
C LEU A 575 37.82 -3.92 39.83
N HIS A 576 38.93 -3.90 40.59
CA HIS A 576 38.89 -3.78 42.05
C HIS A 576 38.43 -2.37 42.50
N LEU A 577 37.16 -2.24 42.90
CA LEU A 577 36.63 -1.03 43.53
C LEU A 577 36.97 -1.00 45.03
N GLN A 578 37.96 -0.19 45.40
CA GLN A 578 38.35 0.06 46.78
C GLN A 578 37.49 1.19 47.38
N GLN A 579 36.89 0.96 48.56
CA GLN A 579 35.98 1.93 49.19
C GLN A 579 36.71 3.19 49.69
N ARG A 580 36.14 4.37 49.39
CA ARG A 580 36.34 5.63 50.13
C ARG A 580 35.03 6.43 50.19
N PRO A 581 34.67 7.05 51.33
CA PRO A 581 33.45 7.86 51.45
C PRO A 581 33.68 9.34 51.14
N GLY A 582 32.69 10.00 50.51
CA GLY A 582 32.56 11.46 50.48
C GLY A 582 32.30 12.09 49.10
N TYR A 583 31.03 12.48 48.85
CA TYR A 583 30.56 13.38 47.78
C TYR A 583 30.73 12.89 46.31
N SER A 584 29.90 13.23 45.32
CA SER A 584 28.49 13.67 45.33
C SER A 584 27.83 13.40 43.96
N CYS A 585 26.63 12.81 43.99
CA CYS A 585 25.56 12.69 42.98
C CYS A 585 25.78 13.19 41.52
N ILE A 586 25.52 12.30 40.55
CA ILE A 586 24.62 12.60 39.41
C ILE A 586 23.51 11.55 39.43
N SER A 587 22.24 12.00 39.47
CA SER A 587 21.08 11.10 39.44
C SER A 587 20.64 10.81 38.01
N LEU A 588 20.28 9.54 37.74
CA LEU A 588 19.59 9.09 36.52
C LEU A 588 18.30 8.33 36.86
N THR A 589 17.51 8.88 37.78
CA THR A 589 16.19 8.36 38.17
C THR A 589 15.12 8.63 37.11
N SER A 590 14.95 7.73 36.13
CA SER A 590 13.66 7.45 35.46
C SER A 590 13.76 6.35 34.38
N LEU A 591 13.99 5.09 34.78
CA LEU A 591 13.89 3.93 33.88
C LEU A 591 13.25 2.72 34.58
N SER A 592 12.03 2.94 35.08
CA SER A 592 11.27 1.97 35.86
C SER A 592 10.39 1.09 34.96
N LEU A 593 10.78 -0.16 34.69
CA LEU A 593 9.85 -1.29 34.50
C LEU A 593 10.54 -2.67 34.56
N PHE A 594 11.16 -2.96 35.70
CA PHE A 594 11.26 -4.34 36.22
C PHE A 594 10.58 -4.36 37.58
N TYR A 595 9.44 -5.06 37.69
CA TYR A 595 8.78 -5.27 38.98
C TYR A 595 9.42 -6.45 39.70
N ILE A 596 10.14 -6.16 40.78
CA ILE A 596 10.49 -7.14 41.82
C ILE A 596 9.74 -6.70 43.07
N PHE A 597 8.93 -7.61 43.64
CA PHE A 597 8.24 -7.34 44.91
C PHE A 597 9.25 -7.34 46.06
N LEU A 598 9.28 -6.24 46.80
CA LEU A 598 9.98 -6.11 48.08
C LEU A 598 8.98 -5.66 49.15
N PHE A 599 8.56 -6.59 50.00
CA PHE A 599 7.81 -6.27 51.22
C PHE A 599 8.78 -5.84 52.34
N PRO A 600 8.42 -4.85 53.18
CA PRO A 600 9.29 -4.37 54.23
C PRO A 600 9.22 -5.20 55.53
N THR A 601 10.41 -5.54 56.06
CA THR A 601 10.74 -5.76 57.49
C THR A 601 10.31 -7.05 58.22
N LEU A 602 11.15 -7.40 59.21
CA LEU A 602 11.04 -8.41 60.29
C LEU A 602 11.48 -9.87 59.98
N PRO A 603 11.99 -10.64 60.99
CA PRO A 603 13.16 -11.50 60.74
C PRO A 603 13.07 -12.98 61.20
N HIS A 604 13.55 -13.89 60.34
CA HIS A 604 13.91 -15.31 60.62
C HIS A 604 12.80 -16.24 61.18
N PRO A 605 12.99 -17.58 61.21
CA PRO A 605 13.72 -18.44 60.26
C PRO A 605 12.85 -19.61 59.73
N TRP A 606 13.41 -20.43 58.83
CA TRP A 606 12.89 -21.71 58.31
C TRP A 606 11.63 -21.71 57.40
N VAL A 607 11.79 -22.23 56.19
CA VAL A 607 11.20 -23.51 55.73
C VAL A 607 11.91 -23.95 54.44
N VAL A 608 12.05 -25.26 54.22
CA VAL A 608 12.76 -25.84 53.06
C VAL A 608 11.76 -26.28 51.99
N LEU A 609 12.04 -26.00 50.71
CA LEU A 609 11.50 -26.76 49.58
C LEU A 609 12.50 -26.81 48.40
N LYS A 610 12.35 -27.80 47.53
CA LYS A 610 13.41 -28.31 46.64
C LYS A 610 13.39 -27.72 45.23
N SER A 611 14.61 -27.53 44.70
CA SER A 611 15.03 -27.72 43.30
C SER A 611 14.36 -26.88 42.19
N PHE A 612 15.20 -26.25 41.37
CA PHE A 612 14.93 -26.18 39.92
C PHE A 612 16.22 -26.30 39.10
N LYS A 613 16.15 -27.00 37.96
CA LYS A 613 17.25 -27.14 36.99
C LYS A 613 17.22 -25.92 36.07
N HIS A 614 18.32 -25.16 35.89
CA HIS A 614 18.51 -24.31 34.69
C HIS A 614 19.97 -23.93 34.33
N LEU A 615 20.99 -24.51 34.98
CA LEU A 615 22.41 -24.14 34.75
C LEU A 615 22.87 -24.34 33.27
N HIS A 616 22.26 -25.27 32.53
CA HIS A 616 22.55 -25.51 31.11
C HIS A 616 22.16 -24.33 30.18
N ILE A 617 21.22 -23.47 30.56
CA ILE A 617 20.82 -22.34 29.68
C ILE A 617 21.97 -21.32 29.56
N PHE A 618 22.71 -21.09 30.64
CA PHE A 618 23.84 -20.16 30.65
C PHE A 618 24.99 -20.64 29.74
N PHE A 619 25.27 -21.94 29.72
CA PHE A 619 26.24 -22.55 28.80
C PHE A 619 25.78 -22.50 27.34
N SER A 620 24.48 -22.73 27.07
CA SER A 620 23.93 -22.64 25.71
C SER A 620 24.01 -21.22 25.12
N LEU A 621 23.74 -20.18 25.93
CA LEU A 621 23.98 -18.79 25.51
C LEU A 621 25.46 -18.53 25.21
N TRP A 622 26.36 -19.04 26.04
CA TRP A 622 27.81 -18.86 25.89
C TRP A 622 28.32 -19.47 24.58
N GLU A 623 28.07 -20.75 24.31
CA GLU A 623 28.52 -21.42 23.08
C GLU A 623 27.92 -20.79 21.81
N SER A 624 26.65 -20.38 21.86
CA SER A 624 25.95 -19.72 20.76
C SER A 624 26.56 -18.35 20.42
N LEU A 625 26.85 -17.51 21.43
CA LEU A 625 27.52 -16.23 21.18
C LEU A 625 28.97 -16.41 20.72
N CYS A 626 29.74 -17.34 21.32
CA CYS A 626 31.11 -17.61 20.88
C CYS A 626 31.17 -18.05 19.41
N THR A 627 30.25 -18.93 18.99
CA THR A 627 30.20 -19.40 17.59
C THR A 627 29.78 -18.27 16.64
N PHE A 628 28.86 -17.39 17.05
CA PHE A 628 28.47 -16.22 16.26
C PHE A 628 29.62 -15.22 16.08
N VAL A 629 30.42 -14.99 17.14
CA VAL A 629 31.61 -14.11 17.09
C VAL A 629 32.70 -14.72 16.20
N SER A 630 33.01 -16.01 16.36
CA SER A 630 34.04 -16.70 15.56
C SER A 630 33.70 -16.89 14.07
N PHE A 631 32.49 -16.52 13.63
CA PHE A 631 32.09 -16.55 12.21
C PHE A 631 32.20 -15.17 11.53
N PHE A 632 32.56 -14.12 12.28
CA PHE A 632 32.55 -12.71 11.82
C PHE A 632 33.87 -11.94 12.06
N PHE A 633 34.92 -12.63 12.51
CA PHE A 633 36.28 -12.08 12.73
C PHE A 633 37.33 -12.86 11.94
#